data_AF-A0A0E3P1B8-F1
#
_entry.id   AF-A0A0E3P1B8-F1
#
_cell.length_a   1.000
_cell.length_b   1.000
_cell.length_c   1.000
_cell.angle_alpha   90.00
_cell.angle_beta   90.00
_cell.angle_gamma   90.00
#
_symmetry.space_group_name_H-M   'P 1'
#
loop_
_entity.id
_entity.type
_entity.pdbx_description
1 polymer ?
#
loop_
_entity_poly.entity_id
_entity_poly.type
_entity_poly.pdbx_seq_one_letter_code
_entity_poly.pdbx_strand_id
1 'polypeptide(L)'
;MDTTSHVYYGDSKVCEEENYEGLKVTYGYSKDKRPDKKQIMSGMITNELGLPLYTETLDGNTADTVWLPDAMRHFRDLFGEMYSDSIFIADSKLVNKKNFGVLFDKTNPFSFISRCPEKFCSRIAEKTVSEAYSLNEWEYVGPCCKDEESKRATKYEVQGFDKIVHGNECRLVVFRKLDGDERLANESKKEREKIEEGIKKEFKKPFACEADARKAMDEFAKKYKPSLFNVTFEIQEETIEKRPKGRPSKSQQKLKITSEFYVKLKSLEQNKEKMEKAPSVVGNCSTDYKCSLRYKKQ
;
A
#
# COMPACT_ATOMS: atom_id res chain seq x y z
N MET A 1 1.33 -14.43 14.31
CA MET A 1 0.99 -15.68 13.61
C MET A 1 1.21 -15.49 12.11
N ASP A 2 1.79 -16.48 11.43
CA ASP A 2 2.11 -16.42 9.99
C ASP A 2 2.31 -17.84 9.43
N THR A 3 2.28 -17.99 8.11
CA THR A 3 2.71 -19.21 7.42
C THR A 3 4.03 -19.01 6.69
N THR A 4 4.78 -20.09 6.49
CA THR A 4 5.99 -20.09 5.68
C THR A 4 6.07 -21.32 4.80
N SER A 5 6.65 -21.15 3.61
CA SER A 5 6.90 -22.25 2.66
C SER A 5 8.26 -22.87 2.92
N HIS A 6 8.36 -24.19 2.78
CA HIS A 6 9.61 -24.95 2.82
C HIS A 6 9.78 -25.74 1.54
N VAL A 7 10.96 -25.69 0.95
CA VAL A 7 11.30 -26.51 -0.22
C VAL A 7 11.40 -27.98 0.18
N TYR A 8 10.71 -28.84 -0.56
CA TYR A 8 10.71 -30.28 -0.33
C TYR A 8 11.69 -31.00 -1.26
N TYR A 9 12.61 -31.78 -0.67
CA TYR A 9 13.66 -32.52 -1.40
C TYR A 9 13.45 -34.04 -1.40
N GLY A 10 12.47 -34.55 -0.65
CA GLY A 10 12.19 -35.99 -0.58
C GLY A 10 11.51 -36.53 -1.85
N ASP A 11 11.41 -37.85 -1.93
CA ASP A 11 10.54 -38.49 -2.94
C ASP A 11 9.08 -38.25 -2.55
N SER A 12 8.32 -37.67 -3.47
CA SER A 12 6.90 -37.30 -3.28
C SER A 12 5.98 -38.00 -4.27
N LYS A 13 6.45 -39.04 -4.97
CA LYS A 13 5.62 -39.80 -5.92
C LYS A 13 4.37 -40.39 -5.26
N VAL A 14 4.51 -40.90 -4.03
CA VAL A 14 3.37 -41.41 -3.24
C VAL A 14 2.33 -40.32 -2.98
N CYS A 15 2.76 -39.06 -2.84
CA CYS A 15 1.86 -37.93 -2.63
C CYS A 15 1.08 -37.52 -3.90
N GLU A 16 1.41 -38.08 -5.07
CA GLU A 16 0.77 -37.80 -6.36
C GLU A 16 -0.28 -38.87 -6.75
N GLU A 17 -0.42 -39.93 -5.96
CA GLU A 17 -1.40 -40.98 -6.22
C GLU A 17 -2.83 -40.46 -6.05
N GLU A 18 -3.76 -40.88 -6.91
CA GLU A 18 -5.14 -40.35 -6.94
C GLU A 18 -5.91 -40.50 -5.61
N ASN A 19 -5.55 -41.51 -4.81
CA ASN A 19 -6.19 -41.81 -3.51
C ASN A 19 -5.29 -41.47 -2.32
N TYR A 20 -4.27 -40.62 -2.48
CA TYR A 20 -3.41 -40.21 -1.37
C TYR A 20 -4.11 -39.18 -0.47
N GLU A 21 -4.37 -39.55 0.78
CA GLU A 21 -5.06 -38.71 1.78
C GLU A 21 -4.09 -38.01 2.77
N GLY A 22 -2.84 -37.78 2.37
CA GLY A 22 -1.84 -37.12 3.20
C GLY A 22 -1.48 -35.69 2.74
N LEU A 23 -0.31 -35.24 3.19
CA LEU A 23 0.22 -33.91 2.90
C LEU A 23 0.45 -33.69 1.40
N LYS A 24 -0.20 -32.69 0.82
CA LYS A 24 -0.05 -32.36 -0.60
C LYS A 24 1.25 -31.60 -0.84
N VAL A 25 2.24 -32.31 -1.34
CA VAL A 25 3.52 -31.76 -1.74
C VAL A 25 3.45 -31.28 -3.20
N THR A 26 3.43 -29.96 -3.44
CA THR A 26 3.13 -29.40 -4.76
C THR A 26 4.06 -28.24 -5.14
N TYR A 27 4.12 -27.89 -6.42
CA TYR A 27 4.85 -26.71 -6.89
C TYR A 27 4.10 -25.41 -6.57
N GLY A 28 4.83 -24.31 -6.42
CA GLY A 28 4.22 -23.00 -6.28
C GLY A 28 5.20 -21.89 -5.96
N TYR A 29 4.69 -20.80 -5.40
CA TYR A 29 5.50 -19.66 -5.03
C TYR A 29 6.26 -19.93 -3.72
N SER A 30 7.53 -20.28 -3.85
CA SER A 30 8.42 -20.53 -2.71
C SER A 30 9.09 -19.25 -2.21
N LYS A 31 9.09 -19.02 -0.90
CA LYS A 31 9.85 -17.94 -0.24
C LYS A 31 11.37 -18.09 -0.47
N ASP A 32 11.86 -19.31 -0.68
CA ASP A 32 13.25 -19.60 -1.03
C ASP A 32 13.55 -19.38 -2.52
N LYS A 33 12.57 -18.90 -3.31
CA LYS A 33 12.68 -18.60 -4.74
C LYS A 33 13.09 -19.81 -5.58
N ARG A 34 12.57 -20.99 -5.22
CA ARG A 34 12.78 -22.27 -5.93
C ARG A 34 11.48 -22.77 -6.58
N PRO A 35 10.99 -22.11 -7.66
CA PRO A 35 9.79 -22.55 -8.37
C PRO A 35 9.99 -23.90 -9.08
N ASP A 36 11.25 -24.32 -9.28
CA ASP A 36 11.65 -25.62 -9.83
C ASP A 36 11.49 -26.78 -8.84
N LYS A 37 11.12 -26.50 -7.59
CA LYS A 37 10.95 -27.49 -6.54
C LYS A 37 9.54 -27.45 -5.96
N LYS A 38 9.10 -28.61 -5.49
CA LYS A 38 7.87 -28.71 -4.72
C LYS A 38 8.08 -28.14 -3.32
N GLN A 39 6.98 -27.79 -2.68
CA GLN A 39 6.97 -27.20 -1.36
C GLN A 39 5.87 -27.78 -0.48
N ILE A 40 6.09 -27.65 0.82
CA ILE A 40 5.10 -27.78 1.88
C ILE A 40 5.04 -26.46 2.63
N MET A 41 3.99 -26.25 3.42
CA MET A 41 3.83 -25.05 4.22
C MET A 41 3.90 -25.41 5.71
N SER A 42 4.26 -24.45 6.55
CA SER A 42 4.08 -24.55 8.00
C SER A 42 3.43 -23.29 8.52
N GLY A 43 2.41 -23.45 9.36
CA GLY A 43 1.79 -22.36 10.11
C GLY A 43 2.28 -22.33 11.55
N MET A 44 2.45 -21.13 12.11
CA MET A 44 2.91 -20.98 13.49
C MET A 44 2.23 -19.83 14.24
N ILE A 45 1.88 -20.09 15.50
CA ILE A 45 1.48 -19.10 16.50
C ILE A 45 2.58 -19.02 17.54
N THR A 46 3.06 -17.82 17.81
CA THR A 46 4.11 -17.54 18.79
C THR A 46 3.61 -16.58 19.86
N ASN A 47 4.23 -16.63 21.04
CA ASN A 47 4.06 -15.59 22.05
C ASN A 47 4.91 -14.35 21.73
N GLU A 48 4.89 -13.35 22.62
CA GLU A 48 5.62 -12.09 22.52
C GLU A 48 7.15 -12.25 22.57
N LEU A 49 7.66 -13.36 23.10
CA LEU A 49 9.08 -13.71 23.10
C LEU A 49 9.51 -14.47 21.84
N GLY A 50 8.57 -14.76 20.93
CA GLY A 50 8.83 -15.55 19.73
C GLY A 50 8.87 -17.06 19.98
N LEU A 51 8.43 -17.54 21.15
CA LEU A 51 8.33 -18.97 21.42
C LEU A 51 7.11 -19.55 20.71
N PRO A 52 7.24 -20.67 19.97
CA PRO A 52 6.13 -21.32 19.31
C PRO A 52 5.17 -21.93 20.34
N LEU A 53 3.91 -21.50 20.30
CA LEU A 53 2.81 -22.06 21.11
C LEU A 53 2.01 -23.11 20.33
N TYR A 54 1.92 -22.94 19.01
CA TYR A 54 1.25 -23.88 18.11
C TYR A 54 1.97 -23.88 16.77
N THR A 55 2.18 -25.09 16.22
CA THR A 55 2.75 -25.30 14.89
C THR A 55 1.95 -26.35 14.16
N GLU A 56 1.82 -26.17 12.85
CA GLU A 56 1.11 -27.11 11.99
C GLU A 56 1.83 -27.25 10.66
N THR A 57 1.94 -28.49 10.17
CA THR A 57 2.43 -28.75 8.81
C THR A 57 1.24 -28.77 7.87
N LEU A 58 1.35 -28.03 6.77
CA LEU A 58 0.25 -27.67 5.89
C LEU A 58 0.58 -28.05 4.45
N ASP A 59 -0.46 -28.35 3.67
CA ASP A 59 -0.36 -28.60 2.24
C ASP A 59 0.40 -27.47 1.53
N GLY A 60 1.15 -27.82 0.49
CA GLY A 60 1.79 -26.86 -0.40
C GLY A 60 0.76 -25.85 -0.92
N ASN A 61 1.12 -24.56 -0.91
CA ASN A 61 0.25 -23.45 -1.31
C ASN A 61 -0.96 -23.17 -0.41
N THR A 62 -1.04 -23.74 0.80
CA THR A 62 -2.06 -23.34 1.78
C THR A 62 -1.99 -21.82 2.02
N ALA A 63 -3.13 -21.15 1.83
CA ALA A 63 -3.21 -19.70 1.96
C ALA A 63 -3.48 -19.28 3.42
N ASP A 64 -2.89 -18.16 3.86
CA ASP A 64 -3.12 -17.59 5.20
C ASP A 64 -4.60 -17.33 5.49
N THR A 65 -5.36 -16.91 4.46
CA THR A 65 -6.80 -16.66 4.58
C THR A 65 -7.61 -17.91 4.94
N VAL A 66 -7.05 -19.10 4.71
CA VAL A 66 -7.65 -20.39 5.08
C VAL A 66 -7.12 -20.82 6.44
N TRP A 67 -5.80 -20.84 6.62
CA TRP A 67 -5.19 -21.40 7.82
C TRP A 67 -5.42 -20.56 9.08
N LEU A 68 -5.33 -19.22 8.99
CA LEU A 68 -5.41 -18.33 10.16
C LEU A 68 -6.67 -18.57 11.02
N PRO A 69 -7.91 -18.54 10.49
CA PRO A 69 -9.10 -18.76 11.31
C PRO A 69 -9.15 -20.18 11.92
N ASP A 70 -8.65 -21.20 11.22
CA ASP A 70 -8.63 -22.58 11.73
C ASP A 70 -7.61 -22.72 12.86
N ALA A 71 -6.42 -22.14 12.69
CA ALA A 71 -5.40 -22.07 13.74
C ALA A 71 -5.89 -21.33 15.00
N MET A 72 -6.67 -20.26 14.85
CA MET A 72 -7.27 -19.54 16.00
C MET A 72 -8.29 -20.42 16.74
N ARG A 73 -9.11 -21.20 16.02
CA ARG A 73 -10.04 -22.16 16.62
C ARG A 73 -9.30 -23.26 17.36
N HIS A 74 -8.29 -23.87 16.72
CA HIS A 74 -7.45 -24.89 17.36
C HIS A 74 -6.74 -24.34 18.59
N PHE A 75 -6.22 -23.11 18.52
CA PHE A 75 -5.58 -22.47 19.67
C PHE A 75 -6.57 -22.31 20.83
N ARG A 76 -7.79 -21.83 20.57
CA ARG A 76 -8.84 -21.77 21.60
C ARG A 76 -9.13 -23.14 22.18
N ASP A 77 -9.28 -24.16 21.34
CA ASP A 77 -9.64 -25.51 21.79
C ASP A 77 -8.49 -26.15 22.61
N LEU A 78 -7.23 -25.82 22.30
CA LEU A 78 -6.04 -26.25 23.05
C LEU A 78 -5.87 -25.53 24.40
N PHE A 79 -6.10 -24.22 24.43
CA PHE A 79 -5.84 -23.39 25.61
C PHE A 79 -7.08 -23.15 26.48
N GLY A 80 -8.25 -23.62 26.06
CA GLY A 80 -9.51 -23.45 26.78
C GLY A 80 -9.76 -21.98 27.07
N GLU A 81 -10.23 -21.65 28.29
CA GLU A 81 -10.53 -20.27 28.70
C GLU A 81 -9.33 -19.32 28.63
N MET A 82 -8.08 -19.81 28.71
CA MET A 82 -6.89 -18.94 28.67
C MET A 82 -6.75 -18.15 27.36
N TYR A 83 -7.44 -18.57 26.29
CA TYR A 83 -7.39 -17.86 25.02
C TYR A 83 -8.05 -16.48 25.08
N SER A 84 -9.01 -16.25 26.00
CA SER A 84 -9.76 -14.98 26.05
C SER A 84 -8.87 -13.79 26.44
N ASP A 85 -7.77 -14.06 27.15
CA ASP A 85 -6.78 -13.06 27.54
C ASP A 85 -5.73 -12.79 26.43
N SER A 86 -5.83 -13.49 25.30
CA SER A 86 -4.86 -13.40 24.21
C SER A 86 -5.30 -12.39 23.15
N ILE A 87 -4.34 -11.58 22.67
CA ILE A 87 -4.51 -10.70 21.51
C ILE A 87 -3.75 -11.28 20.33
N PHE A 88 -4.47 -11.63 19.28
CA PHE A 88 -3.87 -12.22 18.07
C PHE A 88 -3.33 -11.13 17.15
N ILE A 89 -2.02 -11.20 16.87
CA ILE A 89 -1.36 -10.30 15.93
C ILE A 89 -1.06 -11.04 14.63
N ALA A 90 -1.65 -10.57 13.54
CA ALA A 90 -1.52 -11.17 12.22
C ALA A 90 -1.42 -10.12 11.11
N ASP A 91 -0.98 -10.57 9.93
CA ASP A 91 -0.91 -9.73 8.75
C ASP A 91 -2.30 -9.33 8.23
N SER A 92 -2.34 -8.53 7.15
CA SER A 92 -3.60 -8.06 6.56
C SER A 92 -4.48 -9.17 5.96
N LYS A 93 -3.99 -10.41 5.77
CA LYS A 93 -4.79 -11.51 5.22
C LYS A 93 -5.83 -12.00 6.23
N LEU A 94 -5.60 -11.79 7.53
CA LEU A 94 -6.59 -12.06 8.56
C LEU A 94 -7.89 -11.27 8.32
N VAL A 95 -7.77 -10.02 7.87
CA VAL A 95 -8.89 -9.08 7.72
C VAL A 95 -9.59 -9.28 6.38
N ASN A 96 -10.63 -10.11 6.38
CA ASN A 96 -11.54 -10.28 5.25
C ASN A 96 -12.95 -10.64 5.73
N LYS A 97 -13.95 -10.52 4.85
CA LYS A 97 -15.36 -10.72 5.23
C LYS A 97 -15.63 -12.12 5.81
N LYS A 98 -14.96 -13.17 5.32
CA LYS A 98 -15.15 -14.56 5.78
C LYS A 98 -14.62 -14.71 7.20
N ASN A 99 -13.42 -14.20 7.47
CA ASN A 99 -12.77 -14.31 8.77
C ASN A 99 -13.45 -13.47 9.85
N PHE A 100 -14.12 -12.37 9.50
CA PHE A 100 -14.88 -11.56 10.46
C PHE A 100 -15.95 -12.37 11.20
N GLY A 101 -16.58 -13.35 10.55
CA GLY A 101 -17.53 -14.23 11.24
C GLY A 101 -16.90 -15.10 12.33
N VAL A 102 -15.61 -15.42 12.19
CA VAL A 102 -14.84 -16.16 13.20
C VAL A 102 -14.35 -15.22 14.31
N LEU A 103 -13.83 -14.05 13.94
CA LEU A 103 -13.29 -13.07 14.88
C LEU A 103 -14.36 -12.48 15.80
N PHE A 104 -15.56 -12.25 15.26
CA PHE A 104 -16.70 -11.67 15.98
C PHE A 104 -17.77 -12.72 16.29
N ASP A 105 -17.36 -13.95 16.55
CA ASP A 105 -18.28 -14.98 17.03
C ASP A 105 -18.99 -14.49 18.31
N LYS A 106 -20.31 -14.63 18.37
CA LYS A 106 -21.14 -14.09 19.46
C LYS A 106 -20.89 -14.78 20.80
N THR A 107 -20.40 -16.01 20.77
CA THR A 107 -20.14 -16.79 21.99
C THR A 107 -18.72 -16.59 22.46
N ASN A 108 -17.78 -16.57 21.52
CA ASN A 108 -16.36 -16.68 21.77
C ASN A 108 -15.57 -15.79 20.81
N PRO A 109 -15.67 -14.45 20.93
CA PRO A 109 -14.96 -13.54 20.06
C PRO A 109 -13.45 -13.63 20.28
N PHE A 110 -12.68 -13.21 19.29
CA PHE A 110 -11.24 -13.11 19.36
C PHE A 110 -10.79 -11.66 19.36
N SER A 111 -9.91 -11.30 20.31
CA SER A 111 -9.21 -10.02 20.29
C SER A 111 -8.07 -10.08 19.28
N PHE A 112 -7.95 -9.09 18.40
CA PHE A 112 -6.95 -9.10 17.34
C PHE A 112 -6.43 -7.72 16.97
N ILE A 113 -5.20 -7.70 16.46
CA ILE A 113 -4.56 -6.54 15.83
C ILE A 113 -4.06 -6.98 14.45
N SER A 114 -4.53 -6.30 13.41
CA SER A 114 -4.09 -6.56 12.03
C SER A 114 -4.16 -5.32 11.17
N ARG A 115 -3.30 -5.25 10.15
CA ARG A 115 -3.34 -4.17 9.16
C ARG A 115 -4.62 -4.26 8.34
N CYS A 116 -5.36 -3.15 8.24
CA CYS A 116 -6.57 -3.10 7.42
C CYS A 116 -6.20 -3.04 5.93
N PRO A 117 -6.69 -3.96 5.08
CA PRO A 117 -6.45 -3.91 3.64
C PRO A 117 -7.10 -2.68 2.99
N GLU A 118 -6.44 -2.09 2.00
CA GLU A 118 -6.90 -0.85 1.34
C GLU A 118 -8.30 -0.95 0.73
N LYS A 119 -8.62 -2.09 0.11
CA LYS A 119 -9.89 -2.32 -0.58
C LYS A 119 -10.98 -2.89 0.33
N PHE A 120 -10.69 -3.09 1.60
CA PHE A 120 -11.61 -3.72 2.53
C PHE A 120 -12.75 -2.78 2.93
N CYS A 121 -13.94 -3.35 3.15
CA CYS A 121 -15.15 -2.67 3.64
C CYS A 121 -15.36 -1.26 3.05
N SER A 122 -15.57 -1.16 1.73
CA SER A 122 -15.78 0.12 1.03
C SER A 122 -14.66 1.13 1.25
N ARG A 123 -13.41 0.64 1.27
CA ARG A 123 -12.17 1.40 1.49
C ARG A 123 -12.16 2.17 2.81
N ILE A 124 -12.60 1.51 3.89
CA ILE A 124 -12.69 2.14 5.20
C ILE A 124 -11.33 2.66 5.68
N ALA A 125 -10.23 1.97 5.36
CA ALA A 125 -8.88 2.42 5.66
C ALA A 125 -8.61 3.80 5.03
N GLU A 126 -8.83 3.96 3.71
CA GLU A 126 -8.62 5.22 3.00
C GLU A 126 -9.46 6.36 3.59
N LYS A 127 -10.72 6.09 3.92
CA LYS A 127 -11.63 7.08 4.52
C LYS A 127 -11.17 7.51 5.91
N THR A 128 -10.78 6.56 6.74
CA THR A 128 -10.32 6.81 8.11
C THR A 128 -9.01 7.59 8.12
N VAL A 129 -8.11 7.29 7.19
CA VAL A 129 -6.90 8.10 6.97
C VAL A 129 -7.26 9.53 6.62
N SER A 130 -8.13 9.74 5.63
CA SER A 130 -8.54 11.09 5.22
C SER A 130 -9.17 11.88 6.38
N GLU A 131 -9.97 11.21 7.20
CA GLU A 131 -10.59 11.79 8.40
C GLU A 131 -9.54 12.18 9.45
N ALA A 132 -8.55 11.32 9.71
CA ALA A 132 -7.46 11.59 10.65
C ALA A 132 -6.64 12.83 10.30
N TYR A 133 -6.32 13.00 9.01
CA TYR A 133 -5.62 14.18 8.54
C TYR A 133 -6.50 15.44 8.57
N SER A 134 -7.81 15.30 8.35
CA SER A 134 -8.74 16.42 8.41
C SER A 134 -8.95 16.93 9.83
N LEU A 135 -9.09 16.02 10.81
CA LEU A 135 -9.22 16.38 12.23
C LEU A 135 -7.90 16.88 12.82
N ASN A 136 -6.79 16.27 12.41
CA ASN A 136 -5.44 16.62 12.84
C ASN A 136 -5.23 16.57 14.37
N GLU A 137 -5.96 15.69 15.07
CA GLU A 137 -5.87 15.46 16.52
C GLU A 137 -4.93 14.28 16.82
N TRP A 138 -3.64 14.47 16.60
CA TRP A 138 -2.64 13.41 16.71
C TRP A 138 -2.10 13.23 18.12
N GLU A 139 -2.01 11.99 18.58
CA GLU A 139 -1.40 11.61 19.84
C GLU A 139 0.01 11.05 19.61
N TYR A 140 1.01 11.63 20.28
CA TYR A 140 2.39 11.14 20.22
C TYR A 140 2.57 9.86 21.05
N VAL A 141 3.02 8.78 20.42
CA VAL A 141 3.20 7.46 21.07
C VAL A 141 4.66 7.07 21.27
N GLY A 142 5.61 7.92 20.85
CA GLY A 142 7.03 7.65 21.03
C GLY A 142 7.67 6.80 19.93
N PRO A 143 8.95 6.43 20.11
CA PRO A 143 9.68 5.58 19.18
C PRO A 143 9.26 4.11 19.30
N CYS A 144 9.36 3.35 18.20
CA CYS A 144 9.07 1.91 18.24
C CYS A 144 10.19 1.05 18.84
N CYS A 145 11.39 1.61 19.01
CA CYS A 145 12.58 0.89 19.46
C CYS A 145 12.87 1.20 20.93
N LYS A 146 13.38 0.21 21.67
CA LYS A 146 13.80 0.38 23.08
C LYS A 146 14.87 1.45 23.26
N ASP A 147 15.71 1.66 22.24
CA ASP A 147 16.76 2.68 22.24
C ASP A 147 16.21 3.99 21.67
N GLU A 148 15.61 4.82 22.53
CA GLU A 148 15.01 6.10 22.14
C GLU A 148 16.03 7.09 21.51
N GLU A 149 17.31 6.97 21.89
CA GLU A 149 18.42 7.81 21.40
C GLU A 149 19.02 7.32 20.06
N SER A 150 18.58 6.16 19.57
CA SER A 150 19.06 5.66 18.29
C SER A 150 18.61 6.58 17.16
N LYS A 151 19.54 6.97 16.27
CA LYS A 151 19.21 7.70 15.03
C LYS A 151 18.24 6.92 14.10
N ARG A 152 17.95 5.65 14.41
CA ARG A 152 16.98 4.80 13.70
C ARG A 152 15.63 4.69 14.41
N ALA A 153 15.47 5.34 15.56
CA ALA A 153 14.24 5.31 16.34
C ALA A 153 13.17 6.17 15.66
N THR A 154 12.41 5.57 14.74
CA THR A 154 11.31 6.25 14.07
C THR A 154 10.24 6.62 15.09
N LYS A 155 9.86 7.89 15.09
CA LYS A 155 8.80 8.42 15.96
C LYS A 155 7.43 8.33 15.28
N TYR A 156 6.42 8.00 16.07
CA TYR A 156 5.06 7.82 15.57
C TYR A 156 4.06 8.70 16.31
N GLU A 157 3.05 9.12 15.56
CA GLU A 157 1.82 9.66 16.08
C GLU A 157 0.65 8.80 15.63
N VAL A 158 -0.41 8.78 16.43
CA VAL A 158 -1.59 7.97 16.19
C VAL A 158 -2.87 8.77 16.33
N GLN A 159 -3.93 8.26 15.71
CA GLN A 159 -5.30 8.71 15.94
C GLN A 159 -6.23 7.50 15.85
N GLY A 160 -7.15 7.37 16.81
CA GLY A 160 -8.06 6.24 16.93
C GLY A 160 -9.49 6.59 16.54
N PHE A 161 -10.18 5.64 15.89
CA PHE A 161 -11.54 5.81 15.39
C PHE A 161 -12.37 4.57 15.64
N ASP A 162 -13.49 4.73 16.33
CA ASP A 162 -14.47 3.66 16.48
C ASP A 162 -15.40 3.67 15.26
N LYS A 163 -15.43 2.57 14.50
CA LYS A 163 -16.22 2.43 13.28
C LYS A 163 -16.92 1.07 13.23
N ILE A 164 -18.03 1.02 12.50
CA ILE A 164 -18.72 -0.23 12.22
C ILE A 164 -18.12 -0.86 10.95
N VAL A 165 -17.62 -2.09 11.08
CA VAL A 165 -17.04 -2.88 10.00
C VAL A 165 -17.83 -4.17 9.86
N HIS A 166 -18.52 -4.33 8.74
CA HIS A 166 -19.41 -5.47 8.50
C HIS A 166 -20.41 -5.74 9.65
N GLY A 167 -20.91 -4.69 10.31
CA GLY A 167 -21.88 -4.79 11.40
C GLY A 167 -21.27 -4.97 12.79
N ASN A 168 -19.94 -5.02 12.92
CA ASN A 168 -19.25 -5.12 14.20
C ASN A 168 -18.49 -3.84 14.52
N GLU A 169 -18.44 -3.46 15.80
CA GLU A 169 -17.63 -2.34 16.26
C GLU A 169 -16.14 -2.71 16.20
N CYS A 170 -15.35 -1.83 15.58
CA CYS A 170 -13.90 -1.99 15.45
C CYS A 170 -13.23 -0.64 15.69
N ARG A 171 -12.08 -0.66 16.35
CA ARG A 171 -11.23 0.51 16.52
C ARG A 171 -10.16 0.54 15.44
N LEU A 172 -10.26 1.47 14.50
CA LEU A 172 -9.20 1.72 13.52
C LEU A 172 -8.20 2.70 14.11
N VAL A 173 -6.91 2.37 14.02
CA VAL A 173 -5.81 3.23 14.45
C VAL A 173 -4.99 3.60 13.24
N VAL A 174 -4.90 4.91 12.97
CA VAL A 174 -4.07 5.47 11.92
C VAL A 174 -2.74 5.86 12.53
N PHE A 175 -1.64 5.44 11.91
CA PHE A 175 -0.29 5.81 12.32
C PHE A 175 0.33 6.72 11.25
N ARG A 176 1.03 7.76 11.70
CA ARG A 176 1.93 8.52 10.84
C ARG A 176 3.31 8.59 11.47
N LYS A 177 4.32 8.62 10.61
CA LYS A 177 5.71 8.85 11.01
C LYS A 177 5.95 10.34 11.13
N LEU A 178 6.68 10.75 12.16
CA LEU A 178 7.11 12.14 12.34
C LEU A 178 8.41 12.43 11.60
N ASP A 179 9.28 11.43 11.46
CA ASP A 179 10.50 11.59 10.68
C ASP A 179 10.12 11.62 9.20
N GLY A 180 10.31 12.80 8.58
CA GLY A 180 9.96 13.08 7.19
C GLY A 180 10.49 11.97 6.29
N ASP A 181 9.56 11.33 5.58
CA ASP A 181 9.84 10.16 4.78
C ASP A 181 10.76 10.58 3.62
N GLU A 182 12.09 10.49 3.82
CA GLU A 182 13.09 10.74 2.78
C GLU A 182 12.76 9.93 1.52
N ARG A 183 12.08 8.78 1.69
CA ARG A 183 11.57 7.96 0.59
C ARG A 183 10.42 8.64 -0.15
N LEU A 184 9.41 9.18 0.54
CA LEU A 184 8.32 9.95 -0.09
C LEU A 184 8.85 11.23 -0.75
N ALA A 185 9.80 11.90 -0.12
CA ALA A 185 10.48 13.07 -0.70
C ALA A 185 11.27 12.69 -1.96
N ASN A 186 12.00 11.56 -1.94
CA ASN A 186 12.72 11.03 -3.09
C ASN A 186 11.79 10.49 -4.19
N GLU A 187 10.67 9.86 -3.85
CA GLU A 187 9.66 9.38 -4.78
C GLU A 187 8.97 10.56 -5.48
N SER A 188 8.61 11.59 -4.71
CA SER A 188 8.09 12.86 -5.24
C SER A 188 9.10 13.54 -6.16
N LYS A 189 10.38 13.54 -5.80
CA LYS A 189 11.46 14.08 -6.64
C LYS A 189 11.60 13.30 -7.95
N LYS A 190 11.64 11.97 -7.89
CA LYS A 190 11.71 11.11 -9.09
C LYS A 190 10.50 11.25 -9.99
N GLU A 191 9.30 11.38 -9.42
CA GLU A 191 8.08 11.58 -10.20
C GLU A 191 8.07 12.96 -10.86
N ARG A 192 8.51 14.00 -10.14
CA ARG A 192 8.72 15.33 -10.71
C ARG A 192 9.71 15.32 -11.87
N GLU A 193 10.87 14.69 -11.70
CA GLU A 193 11.89 14.56 -12.77
C GLU A 193 11.31 13.86 -14.01
N LYS A 194 10.51 12.80 -13.83
CA LYS A 194 9.84 12.10 -14.95
C LYS A 194 8.82 12.98 -15.67
N ILE A 195 8.05 13.80 -14.94
CA ILE A 195 7.08 14.73 -15.54
C ILE A 195 7.84 15.81 -16.32
N GLU A 196 8.89 16.40 -15.75
CA GLU A 196 9.72 17.41 -16.40
C GLU A 196 10.41 16.87 -17.67
N GLU A 197 10.93 15.64 -17.64
CA GLU A 197 11.45 14.97 -18.84
C GLU A 197 10.36 14.68 -19.87
N GLY A 198 9.16 14.28 -19.42
CA GLY A 198 8.01 14.08 -20.29
C GLY A 198 7.64 15.37 -21.03
N ILE A 199 7.59 16.50 -20.32
CA ILE A 199 7.31 17.82 -20.89
C ILE A 199 8.38 18.18 -21.92
N LYS A 200 9.68 17.99 -21.59
CA LYS A 200 10.79 18.28 -22.51
C LYS A 200 10.76 17.42 -23.78
N LYS A 201 10.23 16.20 -23.73
CA LYS A 201 10.11 15.31 -24.89
C LYS A 201 8.91 15.68 -25.76
N GLU A 202 7.75 15.86 -25.15
CA GLU A 202 6.48 16.08 -25.86
C GLU A 202 6.41 17.49 -26.46
N PHE A 203 6.84 18.51 -25.72
CA PHE A 203 6.73 19.92 -26.11
C PHE A 203 8.06 20.50 -26.64
N LYS A 204 8.96 19.64 -27.14
CA LYS A 204 10.28 20.06 -27.69
C LYS A 204 10.13 20.94 -28.94
N LYS A 205 9.09 20.69 -29.74
CA LYS A 205 8.84 21.36 -31.00
C LYS A 205 7.55 22.19 -30.91
N PRO A 206 7.49 23.36 -31.55
CA PRO A 206 6.25 24.13 -31.62
C PRO A 206 5.20 23.42 -32.46
N PHE A 207 3.94 23.67 -32.15
CA PHE A 207 2.80 23.20 -32.93
C PHE A 207 2.45 24.22 -34.02
N ALA A 208 1.93 23.73 -35.14
CA ALA A 208 1.51 24.58 -36.26
C ALA A 208 0.13 25.23 -36.02
N CYS A 209 -0.64 24.73 -35.04
CA CYS A 209 -1.97 25.20 -34.71
C CYS A 209 -2.20 25.19 -33.19
N GLU A 210 -2.93 26.19 -32.69
CA GLU A 210 -3.35 26.25 -31.29
C GLU A 210 -4.18 25.03 -30.86
N ALA A 211 -5.03 24.52 -31.76
CA ALA A 211 -5.88 23.36 -31.49
C ALA A 211 -5.03 22.09 -31.24
N ASP A 212 -3.94 21.91 -31.98
CA ASP A 212 -3.03 20.78 -31.79
C ASP A 212 -2.26 20.91 -30.46
N ALA A 213 -1.85 22.13 -30.11
CA ALA A 213 -1.23 22.41 -28.81
C ALA A 213 -2.19 22.11 -27.64
N ARG A 214 -3.46 22.53 -27.73
CA ARG A 214 -4.50 22.21 -26.74
C ARG A 214 -4.73 20.71 -26.60
N LYS A 215 -4.84 19.99 -27.72
CA LYS A 215 -5.04 18.54 -27.70
C LYS A 215 -3.85 17.80 -27.05
N ALA A 216 -2.63 18.20 -27.37
CA ALA A 216 -1.43 17.64 -26.74
C ALA A 216 -1.37 17.92 -25.23
N MET A 217 -1.76 19.13 -24.78
CA MET A 217 -1.90 19.45 -23.35
C MET A 217 -2.92 18.54 -22.65
N ASP A 218 -4.09 18.34 -23.25
CA ASP A 218 -5.15 17.50 -22.68
C ASP A 218 -4.74 16.02 -22.60
N GLU A 219 -4.06 15.50 -23.62
CA GLU A 219 -3.54 14.13 -23.63
C GLU A 219 -2.44 13.94 -22.58
N PHE A 220 -1.55 14.92 -22.42
CA PHE A 220 -0.53 14.92 -21.38
C PHE A 220 -1.15 15.01 -19.97
N ALA A 221 -2.12 15.90 -19.78
CA ALA A 221 -2.85 16.03 -18.52
C ALA A 221 -3.61 14.74 -18.15
N LYS A 222 -4.21 14.04 -19.13
CA LYS A 222 -4.83 12.73 -18.90
C LYS A 222 -3.82 11.67 -18.49
N LYS A 223 -2.66 11.62 -19.15
CA LYS A 223 -1.57 10.67 -18.86
C LYS A 223 -1.03 10.82 -17.44
N TYR A 224 -0.90 12.06 -16.95
CA TYR A 224 -0.39 12.37 -15.61
C TYR A 224 -1.47 12.73 -14.59
N LYS A 225 -2.75 12.55 -14.92
CA LYS A 225 -3.89 12.69 -13.98
C LYS A 225 -3.75 11.86 -12.69
N PRO A 226 -3.20 10.62 -12.70
CA PRO A 226 -3.00 9.87 -11.46
C PRO A 226 -1.84 10.40 -10.61
N SER A 227 -0.92 11.22 -11.14
CA SER A 227 0.29 11.67 -10.45
C SER A 227 0.03 12.55 -9.22
N LEU A 228 1.07 12.68 -8.38
CA LEU A 228 1.11 13.54 -7.19
C LEU A 228 1.15 15.05 -7.51
N PHE A 229 1.21 15.42 -8.78
CA PHE A 229 1.36 16.81 -9.22
C PHE A 229 0.24 17.24 -10.14
N ASN A 230 -0.26 18.46 -9.95
CA ASN A 230 -1.11 19.14 -10.90
C ASN A 230 -0.21 19.91 -11.88
N VAL A 231 -0.39 19.66 -13.17
CA VAL A 231 0.40 20.29 -14.23
C VAL A 231 -0.49 21.29 -14.96
N THR A 232 -0.07 22.55 -14.96
CA THR A 232 -0.77 23.65 -15.64
C THR A 232 0.11 24.18 -16.76
N PHE A 233 -0.43 24.29 -17.96
CA PHE A 233 0.29 24.73 -19.15
C PHE A 233 -0.24 26.07 -19.67
N GLU A 234 0.58 26.80 -20.41
CA GLU A 234 0.24 28.03 -21.10
C GLU A 234 0.73 27.96 -22.56
N ILE A 235 -0.10 28.40 -23.50
CA ILE A 235 0.27 28.49 -24.92
C ILE A 235 0.79 29.90 -25.20
N GLN A 236 1.96 30.00 -25.82
CA GLN A 236 2.49 31.24 -26.37
C GLN A 236 2.53 31.14 -27.90
N GLU A 237 1.94 32.12 -28.57
CA GLU A 237 2.03 32.27 -30.02
C GLU A 237 3.24 33.14 -30.36
N GLU A 238 4.11 32.64 -31.22
CA GLU A 238 5.17 33.44 -31.84
C GLU A 238 4.96 33.49 -33.35
N THR A 239 5.00 34.71 -33.90
CA THR A 239 4.86 34.95 -35.32
C THR A 239 6.25 34.93 -35.97
N ILE A 240 6.51 33.95 -36.84
CA ILE A 240 7.80 33.84 -37.53
C ILE A 240 7.64 34.29 -38.99
N GLU A 241 8.45 35.26 -39.39
CA GLU A 241 8.60 35.69 -40.77
C GLU A 241 9.62 34.81 -41.50
N LYS A 242 9.14 33.85 -42.30
CA LYS A 242 10.05 33.01 -43.11
C LYS A 242 10.36 33.72 -44.42
N ARG A 243 11.65 34.04 -44.62
CA ARG A 243 12.17 34.48 -45.93
C ARG A 243 12.19 33.28 -46.90
N PRO A 244 11.65 33.41 -48.13
CA PRO A 244 11.70 32.33 -49.12
C PRO A 244 13.15 31.98 -49.48
N LYS A 245 13.45 30.68 -49.67
CA LYS A 245 14.79 30.21 -50.09
C LYS A 245 15.02 30.53 -51.57
N GLY A 246 15.99 31.41 -51.87
CA GLY A 246 16.44 31.76 -53.22
C GLY A 246 17.03 33.17 -53.32
N ARG A 247 17.78 33.49 -54.39
CA ARG A 247 18.31 34.84 -54.66
C ARG A 247 17.13 35.80 -54.90
N PRO A 248 17.08 37.00 -54.28
CA PRO A 248 15.92 37.90 -54.41
C PRO A 248 15.67 38.28 -55.87
N SER A 249 14.46 38.03 -56.40
CA SER A 249 14.07 38.58 -57.70
C SER A 249 13.57 40.03 -57.52
N LYS A 250 13.67 40.84 -58.58
CA LYS A 250 13.31 42.28 -58.58
C LYS A 250 11.84 42.61 -58.28
N SER A 251 10.99 41.61 -58.06
CA SER A 251 9.59 41.76 -57.67
C SER A 251 9.45 41.35 -56.20
N GLN A 252 9.07 42.28 -55.32
CA GLN A 252 8.87 42.07 -53.89
C GLN A 252 8.06 40.79 -53.61
N GLN A 253 8.73 39.71 -53.15
CA GLN A 253 8.04 38.54 -52.65
C GLN A 253 7.57 38.82 -51.21
N LYS A 254 6.24 38.78 -51.00
CA LYS A 254 5.62 38.95 -49.69
C LYS A 254 6.19 37.92 -48.71
N LEU A 255 6.59 38.39 -47.53
CA LEU A 255 7.02 37.56 -46.41
C LEU A 255 5.88 36.59 -46.05
N LYS A 256 6.20 35.29 -45.94
CA LYS A 256 5.22 34.29 -45.49
C LYS A 256 5.23 34.32 -43.97
N ILE A 257 4.20 34.92 -43.39
CA ILE A 257 3.98 34.95 -41.95
C ILE A 257 3.41 33.58 -41.56
N THR A 258 4.04 32.89 -40.62
CA THR A 258 3.52 31.63 -40.06
C THR A 258 3.59 31.71 -38.55
N SER A 259 2.48 31.43 -37.88
CA SER A 259 2.43 31.35 -36.41
C SER A 259 2.89 29.97 -35.95
N GLU A 260 3.77 29.93 -34.96
CA GLU A 260 4.21 28.73 -34.27
C GLU A 260 3.77 28.83 -32.79
N PHE A 261 3.15 27.77 -32.26
CA PHE A 261 2.58 27.74 -30.91
C PHE A 261 3.48 26.92 -29.97
N TYR A 262 3.99 27.56 -28.92
CA TYR A 262 4.83 26.94 -27.91
C TYR A 262 4.03 26.68 -26.64
N VAL A 263 4.10 25.45 -26.12
CA VAL A 263 3.50 25.10 -24.83
C VAL A 263 4.55 25.24 -23.75
N LYS A 264 4.33 26.14 -22.79
CA LYS A 264 5.19 26.33 -21.61
C LYS A 264 4.49 25.82 -20.36
N LEU A 265 5.28 25.23 -19.46
CA LEU A 265 4.82 24.85 -18.13
C LEU A 265 4.58 26.12 -17.31
N LYS A 266 3.34 26.34 -16.87
CA LYS A 266 2.95 27.47 -16.04
C LYS A 266 3.14 27.17 -14.56
N SER A 267 2.70 25.99 -14.10
CA SER A 267 3.01 25.52 -12.75
C SER A 267 3.01 24.00 -12.67
N LEU A 268 3.84 23.48 -11.77
CA LEU A 268 3.86 22.08 -11.35
C LEU A 268 3.69 22.06 -9.83
N GLU A 269 2.45 21.97 -9.39
CA GLU A 269 2.11 22.07 -7.97
C GLU A 269 1.88 20.69 -7.38
N GLN A 270 2.46 20.44 -6.20
CA GLN A 270 2.21 19.21 -5.45
C GLN A 270 0.76 19.17 -4.99
N ASN A 271 0.08 18.10 -5.35
CA ASN A 271 -1.25 17.80 -4.86
C ASN A 271 -1.13 17.24 -3.44
N LYS A 272 -1.24 18.13 -2.44
CA LYS A 272 -1.11 17.80 -1.01
C LYS A 272 -2.05 16.66 -0.59
N GLU A 273 -3.27 16.60 -1.14
CA GLU A 273 -4.27 15.57 -0.84
C GLU A 273 -3.86 14.15 -1.28
N LYS A 274 -2.95 14.02 -2.26
CA LYS A 274 -2.47 12.70 -2.72
C LYS A 274 -1.18 12.25 -2.03
N MET A 275 -0.36 13.18 -1.56
CA MET A 275 0.85 12.86 -0.81
C MET A 275 0.54 12.28 0.57
N GLU A 276 -0.58 12.67 1.16
CA GLU A 276 -1.04 12.20 2.48
C GLU A 276 -1.73 10.83 2.46
N LYS A 277 -1.82 10.15 1.30
CA LYS A 277 -2.52 8.85 1.14
C LYS A 277 -1.65 7.61 1.32
N ALA A 278 -0.36 7.75 1.63
CA ALA A 278 0.51 6.64 2.03
C ALA A 278 0.51 6.19 3.53
N PRO A 279 -0.50 6.45 4.39
CA PRO A 279 -0.54 5.88 5.74
C PRO A 279 -1.07 4.44 5.79
N SER A 280 -0.48 3.65 6.66
CA SER A 280 -0.97 2.34 7.06
C SER A 280 -1.99 2.46 8.20
N VAL A 281 -3.17 1.86 8.03
CA VAL A 281 -4.19 1.72 9.08
C VAL A 281 -4.10 0.32 9.69
N VAL A 282 -4.10 0.24 11.01
CA VAL A 282 -4.20 -1.02 11.74
C VAL A 282 -5.55 -1.03 12.44
N GLY A 283 -6.35 -2.09 12.23
CA GLY A 283 -7.57 -2.33 12.98
C GLY A 283 -7.25 -3.09 14.26
N ASN A 284 -7.84 -2.65 15.38
CA ASN A 284 -7.82 -3.30 16.67
C ASN A 284 -9.28 -3.50 17.14
N CYS A 285 -9.56 -4.61 17.79
CA CYS A 285 -10.83 -4.81 18.49
C CYS A 285 -10.52 -5.34 19.89
N SER A 286 -10.80 -4.51 20.90
CA SER A 286 -10.79 -4.88 22.32
C SER A 286 -12.09 -4.41 22.91
N THR A 287 -12.95 -5.34 23.35
CA THR A 287 -14.19 -5.05 24.07
C THR A 287 -13.98 -4.65 25.53
N ASP A 288 -12.73 -4.62 26.00
CA ASP A 288 -12.39 -4.06 27.31
C ASP A 288 -11.40 -2.90 27.16
N TYR A 289 -11.78 -1.76 27.74
CA TYR A 289 -10.97 -0.55 27.84
C TYR A 289 -9.78 -0.80 28.75
N LYS A 290 -8.70 -1.36 28.22
CA LYS A 290 -7.37 -1.38 28.84
C LYS A 290 -6.23 -1.61 27.86
N CYS A 291 -6.35 -1.16 26.61
CA CYS A 291 -5.18 -1.10 25.72
C CYS A 291 -4.39 0.19 25.99
N SER A 292 -3.95 0.36 27.23
CA SER A 292 -2.82 1.24 27.53
C SER A 292 -1.57 0.57 26.95
N LEU A 293 -1.00 1.15 25.89
CA LEU A 293 0.43 1.02 25.60
C LEU A 293 1.19 1.67 26.77
N ARG A 294 1.20 1.00 27.92
CA ARG A 294 2.13 1.21 29.02
C ARG A 294 2.82 -0.11 29.24
N TYR A 295 3.92 -0.29 28.53
CA TYR A 295 4.96 -1.23 28.92
C TYR A 295 5.57 -0.67 30.22
N LYS A 296 5.01 -1.04 31.37
CA LYS A 296 5.67 -0.86 32.67
C LYS A 296 6.18 -2.23 33.11
N LYS A 297 7.48 -2.42 32.93
CA LYS A 297 8.27 -3.48 33.58
C LYS A 297 8.06 -3.42 35.09
N GLN A 298 7.82 -4.56 35.71
CA GLN A 298 8.55 -4.95 36.91
C GLN A 298 9.49 -6.09 36.52
#